data_AF-W0DNK7-F1
#
_entry.id   AF-W0DNK7-F1
#
_cell.length_a   1.000
_cell.length_b   1.000
_cell.length_c   1.000
_cell.angle_alpha   90.00
_cell.angle_beta   90.00
_cell.angle_gamma   90.00
#
_symmetry.space_group_name_H-M   'P 1'
#
loop_
_entity.id
_entity.type
_entity.pdbx_description
1 polymer ?
#
loop_
_entity_poly.entity_id
_entity_poly.type
_entity_poly.pdbx_seq_one_letter_code
_entity_poly.pdbx_strand_id
1 'polypeptide(L)'
;MFKNIEKQPRGTRFSRAELLAVLKRNADGLIPAIAQQHDTGEVLMMAWMNDEALEETLATGRVCYFSRSRGRLWRKGESSGQVQHLKALHIDCDGDTLLLRVDQTGPACHTGRSNCFFLRVDGDEVVITADPLIDPETLYRGTGETAPGPASGGSR
;
A
#
# COMPACT_ATOMS: atom_id res chain seq x y z
N MET A 1 -3.28 10.87 -25.08
CA MET A 1 -4.06 9.64 -24.87
C MET A 1 -5.25 9.89 -23.94
N PHE A 2 -5.05 10.26 -22.67
CA PHE A 2 -6.12 10.47 -21.68
C PHE A 2 -7.26 11.40 -22.13
N LYS A 3 -6.98 12.58 -22.70
CA LYS A 3 -8.00 13.48 -23.30
C LYS A 3 -8.91 12.83 -24.35
N ASN A 4 -8.41 11.80 -25.05
CA ASN A 4 -9.22 11.05 -26.00
C ASN A 4 -10.12 10.02 -25.29
N ILE A 5 -9.62 9.42 -24.21
CA ILE A 5 -10.34 8.44 -23.38
C ILE A 5 -11.56 9.08 -22.73
N GLU A 6 -11.43 10.31 -22.22
CA GLU A 6 -12.52 11.08 -21.60
C GLU A 6 -13.78 11.20 -22.47
N LYS A 7 -13.64 11.11 -23.79
CA LYS A 7 -14.73 11.25 -24.76
C LYS A 7 -15.33 9.91 -25.19
N GLN A 8 -14.74 8.79 -24.78
CA GLN A 8 -15.20 7.47 -25.19
C GLN A 8 -16.36 6.99 -24.30
N PRO A 9 -17.31 6.21 -24.85
CA PRO A 9 -18.41 5.67 -24.06
C PRO A 9 -17.94 4.64 -23.04
N ARG A 10 -18.73 4.45 -21.98
CA ARG A 10 -18.51 3.43 -20.94
C ARG A 10 -18.37 2.05 -21.59
N GLY A 11 -17.33 1.32 -21.18
CA GLY A 11 -17.06 -0.03 -21.67
C GLY A 11 -16.07 -0.10 -22.84
N THR A 12 -15.65 1.04 -23.40
CA THR A 12 -14.53 1.11 -24.34
C THR A 12 -13.27 0.52 -23.72
N ARG A 13 -12.52 -0.28 -24.49
CA ARG A 13 -11.32 -0.98 -24.03
C ARG A 13 -10.08 -0.44 -24.73
N PHE A 14 -8.99 -0.30 -23.98
CA PHE A 14 -7.67 0.10 -24.47
C PHE A 14 -6.63 -0.94 -24.10
N SER A 15 -5.51 -0.98 -24.82
CA SER A 15 -4.38 -1.82 -24.45
C SER A 15 -3.84 -1.38 -23.09
N ARG A 16 -3.68 -2.35 -22.17
CA ARG A 16 -3.05 -2.10 -20.87
C ARG A 16 -1.61 -1.60 -21.05
N ALA A 17 -0.85 -2.22 -21.96
CA ALA A 17 0.56 -1.85 -22.17
C ALA A 17 0.70 -0.41 -22.66
N GLU A 18 -0.14 0.01 -23.62
CA GLU A 18 -0.13 1.39 -24.13
C GLU A 18 -0.52 2.39 -23.05
N LEU A 19 -1.51 2.07 -22.21
CA LEU A 19 -1.92 2.93 -21.10
C LEU A 19 -0.81 3.12 -20.06
N LEU A 20 -0.16 2.02 -19.64
CA LEU A 20 0.91 2.08 -18.64
C LEU A 20 2.14 2.86 -19.15
N ALA A 21 2.45 2.74 -20.45
CA ALA A 21 3.55 3.45 -21.08
C ALA A 21 3.38 4.99 -21.06
N VAL A 22 2.13 5.49 -20.96
CA VAL A 22 1.85 6.93 -21.01
C VAL A 22 1.44 7.53 -19.66
N LEU A 23 1.47 6.77 -18.56
CA LEU A 23 1.24 7.35 -17.23
C LEU A 23 2.23 8.49 -16.97
N LYS A 24 1.78 9.52 -16.29
CA LYS A 24 2.61 10.67 -15.94
C LYS A 24 3.27 10.38 -14.60
N ARG A 25 4.60 10.40 -14.62
CA ARG A 25 5.42 10.36 -13.40
C ARG A 25 5.83 11.78 -13.08
N ASN A 26 6.10 12.05 -11.80
CA ASN A 26 6.74 13.28 -11.39
C ASN A 26 8.22 13.31 -11.84
N ALA A 27 8.94 14.37 -11.49
CA ALA A 27 10.36 14.55 -11.84
C ALA A 27 11.28 13.45 -11.29
N ASP A 28 10.86 12.74 -10.24
CA ASP A 28 11.61 11.64 -9.62
C ASP A 28 11.28 10.26 -10.25
N GLY A 29 10.46 10.23 -11.30
CA GLY A 29 10.00 8.97 -11.92
C GLY A 29 8.94 8.23 -11.09
N LEU A 30 8.22 8.95 -10.22
CA LEU A 30 7.24 8.37 -9.29
C LEU A 30 5.81 8.79 -9.61
N ILE A 31 4.87 7.89 -9.34
CA ILE A 31 3.43 8.13 -9.42
C ILE A 31 2.79 7.93 -8.03
N PRO A 32 1.93 8.85 -7.57
CA PRO A 32 1.15 8.66 -6.36
C PRO A 32 0.18 7.48 -6.51
N ALA A 33 0.12 6.63 -5.50
CA ALA A 33 -0.78 5.49 -5.42
C ALA A 33 -1.57 5.53 -4.10
N ILE A 34 -2.88 5.61 -4.22
CA ILE A 34 -3.82 5.58 -3.10
C ILE A 34 -4.28 4.14 -2.90
N ALA A 35 -4.03 3.58 -1.72
CA ALA A 35 -4.58 2.29 -1.33
C ALA A 35 -5.94 2.50 -0.65
N GLN A 36 -6.95 1.80 -1.14
CA GLN A 36 -8.30 1.84 -0.62
C GLN A 36 -8.79 0.41 -0.37
N GLN A 37 -9.39 0.18 0.79
CA GLN A 37 -9.97 -1.11 1.12
C GLN A 37 -11.11 -1.45 0.14
N HIS A 38 -11.04 -2.64 -0.44
CA HIS A 38 -11.82 -2.98 -1.63
C HIS A 38 -13.32 -3.15 -1.39
N ASP A 39 -13.74 -3.50 -0.18
CA ASP A 39 -15.13 -3.75 0.21
C ASP A 39 -15.76 -2.55 0.94
N THR A 40 -15.04 -1.90 1.86
CA THR A 40 -15.54 -0.75 2.61
C THR A 40 -15.37 0.58 1.89
N GLY A 41 -14.39 0.69 0.99
CA GLY A 41 -14.00 1.97 0.38
C GLY A 41 -13.18 2.87 1.30
N GLU A 42 -12.75 2.42 2.47
CA GLU A 42 -11.88 3.19 3.37
C GLU A 42 -10.54 3.49 2.69
N VAL A 43 -10.12 4.76 2.67
CA VAL A 43 -8.78 5.13 2.21
C VAL A 43 -7.77 4.75 3.29
N LEU A 44 -6.84 3.86 2.94
CA LEU A 44 -5.89 3.28 3.88
C LEU A 44 -4.61 4.09 3.99
N MET A 45 -4.00 4.42 2.84
CA MET A 45 -2.74 5.14 2.77
C MET A 45 -2.49 5.69 1.36
N MET A 46 -1.52 6.59 1.26
CA MET A 46 -0.90 6.98 -0.01
C MET A 46 0.59 6.68 0.06
N ALA A 47 1.13 6.15 -1.03
CA ALA A 47 2.57 5.94 -1.19
C ALA A 47 2.96 6.15 -2.66
N TRP A 48 4.25 6.08 -2.95
CA TRP A 48 4.80 6.26 -4.30
C TRP A 48 5.05 4.91 -4.95
N MET A 49 4.84 4.82 -6.26
CA MET A 49 5.29 3.72 -7.10
C MET A 49 6.22 4.28 -8.18
N ASN A 50 7.30 3.57 -8.48
CA ASN A 50 7.99 3.68 -9.77
C ASN A 50 7.46 2.57 -10.71
N ASP A 51 7.99 2.51 -11.93
CA ASP A 51 7.55 1.52 -12.93
C ASP A 51 7.77 0.08 -12.46
N GLU A 52 8.93 -0.22 -11.85
CA GLU A 52 9.22 -1.54 -11.30
C GLU A 52 8.22 -1.97 -10.20
N ALA A 53 7.87 -1.05 -9.28
CA ALA A 53 6.90 -1.31 -8.23
C ALA A 53 5.50 -1.60 -8.79
N LEU A 54 5.09 -0.85 -9.84
CA LEU A 54 3.82 -1.03 -10.52
C LEU A 54 3.77 -2.37 -11.28
N GLU A 55 4.84 -2.69 -12.01
CA GLU A 55 4.98 -3.96 -12.73
C GLU A 55 4.93 -5.15 -11.77
N GLU A 56 5.70 -5.10 -10.68
CA GLU A 56 5.68 -6.15 -9.66
C GLU A 56 4.29 -6.31 -9.03
N THR A 57 3.61 -5.20 -8.73
CA THR A 57 2.26 -5.21 -8.18
C THR A 57 1.27 -5.90 -9.11
N LEU A 58 1.32 -5.57 -10.41
CA LEU A 58 0.45 -6.17 -11.42
C LEU A 58 0.79 -7.64 -11.71
N ALA A 59 2.06 -8.03 -11.62
CA ALA A 59 2.52 -9.38 -11.88
C ALA A 59 2.20 -10.34 -10.72
N THR A 60 2.38 -9.88 -9.47
CA THR A 60 2.27 -10.74 -8.28
C THR A 60 0.92 -10.63 -7.57
N GLY A 61 0.17 -9.55 -7.82
CA GLY A 61 -1.02 -9.21 -7.02
C GLY A 61 -0.70 -8.78 -5.58
N ARG A 62 0.58 -8.64 -5.21
CA ARG A 62 1.04 -8.11 -3.92
C ARG A 62 1.47 -6.67 -4.12
N VAL A 63 0.93 -5.75 -3.33
CA VAL A 63 1.26 -4.34 -3.53
C VAL A 63 2.70 -4.06 -3.13
N CYS A 64 3.45 -3.54 -4.09
CA CYS A 64 4.83 -3.08 -3.97
C CYS A 64 4.85 -1.56 -4.17
N TYR A 65 5.56 -0.85 -3.32
CA TYR A 65 5.76 0.60 -3.39
C TYR A 65 7.24 0.91 -3.59
N PHE A 66 7.54 2.15 -3.95
CA PHE A 66 8.90 2.69 -3.94
C PHE A 66 9.10 3.57 -2.70
N SER A 67 10.06 3.20 -1.85
CA SER A 67 10.42 4.00 -0.68
C SER A 67 11.42 5.08 -1.08
N ARG A 68 10.96 6.34 -1.14
CA ARG A 68 11.83 7.50 -1.46
C ARG A 68 13.02 7.63 -0.52
N SER A 69 12.81 7.40 0.77
CA SER A 69 13.88 7.51 1.79
C SER A 69 14.89 6.37 1.73
N ARG A 70 14.48 5.18 1.27
CA ARG A 70 15.36 4.00 1.15
C ARG A 70 15.89 3.79 -0.27
N GLY A 71 15.38 4.54 -1.25
CA GLY A 71 15.73 4.40 -2.67
C GLY A 71 15.48 3.00 -3.24
N ARG A 72 14.50 2.26 -2.73
CA ARG A 72 14.25 0.86 -3.13
C ARG A 72 12.78 0.46 -3.06
N LEU A 73 12.47 -0.64 -3.74
CA LEU A 73 11.19 -1.34 -3.66
C LEU A 73 10.87 -1.78 -2.23
N TRP A 74 9.59 -1.73 -1.88
CA TRP A 74 9.04 -2.11 -0.57
C TRP A 74 7.72 -2.84 -0.77
N ARG A 75 7.69 -4.13 -0.44
CA ARG A 75 6.46 -4.92 -0.47
C ARG A 75 5.68 -4.63 0.80
N LYS A 76 4.44 -4.13 0.69
CA LYS A 76 3.64 -3.76 1.86
C LYS A 76 3.45 -5.00 2.75
N GLY A 77 3.86 -4.85 4.01
CA GLY A 77 3.78 -5.92 5.00
C GLY A 77 4.95 -6.91 4.99
N GLU A 78 6.03 -6.68 4.24
CA GLU A 78 7.18 -7.61 4.19
C GLU A 78 7.84 -7.86 5.56
N SER A 79 7.79 -6.88 6.47
CA SER A 79 8.32 -7.03 7.83
C SER A 79 7.25 -7.31 8.88
N SER A 80 6.03 -6.79 8.71
CA SER A 80 4.98 -6.84 9.74
C SER A 80 3.93 -7.93 9.51
N GLY A 81 3.96 -8.61 8.36
CA GLY A 81 2.90 -9.53 7.93
C GLY A 81 1.60 -8.85 7.49
N GLN A 82 1.49 -7.52 7.59
CA GLN A 82 0.26 -6.77 7.28
C GLN A 82 0.22 -6.34 5.81
N VAL A 83 -0.23 -7.27 4.96
CA VAL A 83 -0.05 -7.24 3.51
C VAL A 83 -1.25 -6.63 2.79
N GLN A 84 -1.03 -6.18 1.56
CA GLN A 84 -2.07 -5.70 0.66
C GLN A 84 -2.12 -6.58 -0.59
N HIS A 85 -3.27 -7.19 -0.83
CA HIS A 85 -3.54 -7.95 -2.04
C HIS A 85 -4.34 -7.09 -3.01
N LEU A 86 -3.84 -6.88 -4.22
CA LEU A 86 -4.51 -6.08 -5.24
C LEU A 86 -5.77 -6.80 -5.73
N LYS A 87 -6.92 -6.12 -5.68
CA LYS A 87 -8.19 -6.58 -6.26
C LYS A 87 -8.53 -5.84 -7.55
N ALA A 88 -8.23 -4.54 -7.61
CA ALA A 88 -8.34 -3.75 -8.83
C ALA A 88 -7.37 -2.55 -8.80
N LEU A 89 -6.94 -2.11 -9.96
CA LEU A 89 -6.17 -0.89 -10.16
C LEU A 89 -6.94 0.04 -11.08
N HIS A 90 -7.12 1.28 -10.65
CA HIS A 90 -7.70 2.36 -11.44
C HIS A 90 -6.65 3.43 -11.68
N ILE A 91 -6.79 4.10 -12.81
CA ILE A 91 -5.96 5.24 -13.22
C ILE A 91 -6.92 6.44 -13.25
N ASP A 92 -6.49 7.58 -12.76
CA ASP A 92 -7.29 8.80 -12.81
C ASP A 92 -7.43 9.38 -14.23
N CYS A 93 -8.14 10.49 -14.36
CA CYS A 93 -8.58 10.99 -15.66
C CYS A 93 -7.43 11.42 -16.57
N ASP A 94 -6.32 11.88 -16.01
CA ASP A 94 -5.20 12.42 -16.77
C ASP A 94 -3.89 11.61 -16.59
N GLY A 95 -3.95 10.51 -15.85
CA GLY A 95 -2.95 9.46 -15.79
C GLY A 95 -1.79 9.73 -14.85
N ASP A 96 -1.97 10.63 -13.88
CA ASP A 96 -0.93 10.98 -12.92
C ASP A 96 -1.14 10.39 -11.52
N THR A 97 -2.26 9.70 -11.28
CA THR A 97 -2.56 9.06 -10.00
C THR A 97 -3.18 7.68 -10.15
N LEU A 98 -2.77 6.76 -9.28
CA LEU A 98 -3.32 5.41 -9.20
C LEU A 98 -4.23 5.24 -7.97
N LEU A 99 -5.32 4.50 -8.15
CA LEU A 99 -6.16 4.00 -7.05
C LEU A 99 -6.10 2.47 -7.02
N LEU A 100 -5.49 1.94 -5.97
CA LEU A 100 -5.38 0.52 -5.70
C LEU A 100 -6.54 0.11 -4.79
N ARG A 101 -7.49 -0.67 -5.31
CA ARG A 101 -8.46 -1.38 -4.49
C ARG A 101 -7.78 -2.62 -3.96
N VAL A 102 -7.55 -2.67 -2.65
CA VAL A 102 -6.77 -3.71 -1.98
C VAL A 102 -7.59 -4.43 -0.93
N ASP A 103 -7.21 -5.67 -0.68
CA ASP A 103 -7.61 -6.43 0.48
C ASP A 103 -6.45 -6.38 1.46
N GLN A 104 -6.61 -5.52 2.47
CA GLN A 104 -5.63 -5.29 3.53
C GLN A 104 -5.85 -6.29 4.66
N THR A 105 -4.80 -7.04 5.00
CA THR A 105 -4.81 -7.88 6.21
C THR A 105 -4.25 -7.09 7.39
N GLY A 106 -4.99 -7.01 8.49
CA GLY A 106 -4.64 -6.22 9.68
C GLY A 106 -4.37 -4.74 9.40
N PRO A 107 -3.60 -4.02 10.24
CA PRO A 107 -3.46 -2.58 10.10
C PRO A 107 -2.62 -2.16 8.89
N ALA A 108 -3.10 -1.18 8.12
CA ALA A 108 -2.31 -0.59 7.04
C ALA A 108 -1.18 0.29 7.60
N CYS A 109 -1.41 0.95 8.73
CA CYS A 109 -0.48 1.90 9.34
C CYS A 109 0.50 1.23 10.30
N HIS A 110 1.75 1.69 10.32
CA HIS A 110 2.76 1.24 11.28
C HIS A 110 2.42 1.61 12.74
N THR A 111 1.46 2.52 12.95
CA THR A 111 0.95 2.87 14.28
C THR A 111 -0.10 1.89 14.80
N GLY A 112 -0.33 0.77 14.10
CA GLY A 112 -1.30 -0.23 14.52
C GLY A 112 -2.73 0.05 14.09
N ARG A 113 -2.99 1.18 13.43
CA ARG A 113 -4.34 1.61 13.02
C ARG A 113 -4.73 1.08 11.64
N SER A 114 -6.03 1.00 11.38
CA SER A 114 -6.60 0.55 10.09
C SER A 114 -6.06 1.37 8.92
N ASN A 115 -5.97 2.69 9.07
CA ASN A 115 -5.54 3.63 8.05
C ASN A 115 -4.51 4.64 8.60
N CYS A 116 -3.79 5.32 7.69
CA CYS A 116 -2.84 6.39 8.01
C CYS A 116 -3.51 7.75 8.29
N PHE A 117 -4.79 7.90 7.94
CA PHE A 117 -5.56 9.14 8.00
C PHE A 117 -6.40 9.24 9.28
N PHE A 118 -5.84 8.84 10.42
CA PHE A 118 -6.51 8.84 11.73
C PHE A 118 -6.46 10.18 12.46
N LEU A 119 -5.89 11.22 11.84
CA LEU A 119 -5.89 12.59 12.36
C LEU A 119 -6.92 13.40 11.58
N ARG A 120 -7.91 13.95 12.27
CA ARG A 120 -8.97 14.79 11.69
C ARG A 120 -8.86 16.21 12.24
N VAL A 121 -8.92 17.20 11.35
CA VAL A 121 -9.07 18.60 11.74
C VAL A 121 -10.49 18.84 12.26
N ASP A 122 -10.60 19.44 13.44
CA ASP A 122 -11.85 19.77 14.12
C ASP A 122 -11.82 21.21 14.63
N GLY A 123 -12.22 22.15 13.78
CA GLY A 123 -12.01 23.58 14.04
C GLY A 123 -10.52 23.92 14.14
N ASP A 124 -10.13 24.52 15.26
CA ASP A 124 -8.73 24.86 15.57
C ASP A 124 -7.95 23.71 16.22
N GLU A 125 -8.59 22.55 16.44
CA GLU A 125 -7.99 21.36 17.05
C GLU A 125 -7.77 20.23 16.03
N VAL A 126 -6.91 19.27 16.40
CA VAL A 126 -6.74 18.01 15.66
C VAL A 126 -7.04 16.86 16.61
N VAL A 127 -7.96 16.00 16.20
CA VAL A 127 -8.40 14.84 16.99
C VAL A 127 -7.91 13.53 16.36
N ILE A 128 -7.54 12.58 17.22
CA ILE A 128 -7.29 11.19 16.82
C ILE A 128 -8.65 10.49 16.69
N THR A 129 -8.93 9.91 15.53
CA THR A 129 -10.23 9.31 15.21
C THR A 129 -10.26 7.78 15.32
N ALA A 130 -9.12 7.15 15.59
CA ALA A 130 -9.01 5.70 15.68
C ALA A 130 -7.96 5.29 16.72
N ASP A 131 -8.26 4.23 17.45
CA ASP A 131 -7.29 3.54 18.31
C ASP A 131 -6.48 2.51 17.49
N PRO A 132 -5.26 2.16 17.94
CA PRO A 132 -4.53 1.04 17.36
C PRO A 132 -5.31 -0.27 17.48
N LEU A 133 -5.45 -1.00 16.37
CA LEU A 133 -5.98 -2.37 16.34
C LEU A 133 -4.99 -3.38 16.92
N ILE A 134 -3.70 -3.11 16.75
CA ILE A 134 -2.58 -3.91 17.26
C ILE A 134 -1.53 -2.93 17.79
N ASP A 135 -0.89 -3.25 18.92
CA ASP A 135 0.23 -2.46 19.43
C ASP A 135 1.39 -2.43 18.39
N PRO A 136 1.88 -1.24 17.99
CA PRO A 136 3.04 -1.10 17.10
C PRO A 136 4.25 -1.94 17.50
N GLU A 137 4.54 -2.04 18.79
CA GLU A 137 5.66 -2.84 19.30
C GLU A 137 5.46 -4.33 19.01
N THR A 138 4.20 -4.79 19.00
CA THR A 138 3.86 -6.18 18.66
C THR A 138 3.95 -6.43 17.15
N LEU A 139 3.66 -5.43 16.30
CA LEU A 139 3.73 -5.58 14.84
C LEU A 139 5.14 -5.84 14.30
N TYR A 140 6.16 -5.35 15.00
CA TYR A 140 7.56 -5.41 14.56
C TYR A 140 8.46 -6.22 15.48
N ARG A 141 7.93 -6.77 16.58
CA ARG A 141 8.62 -7.80 17.35
C ARG A 141 8.66 -9.04 16.46
N GLY A 142 9.85 -9.32 15.92
CA GLY A 142 10.10 -10.53 15.13
C GLY A 142 9.56 -11.76 15.86
N THR A 143 9.17 -12.78 15.11
CA THR A 143 8.89 -14.13 15.60
C THR A 143 10.07 -14.59 16.46
N GLY A 144 10.02 -14.23 17.75
CA GLY A 144 10.89 -14.75 18.77
C GLY A 144 10.45 -16.16 19.01
N GLU A 145 10.81 -17.06 18.11
CA GLU A 145 11.09 -18.42 18.52
C GLU A 145 12.16 -18.28 19.61
N THR A 146 11.72 -18.33 20.86
CA THR A 146 12.61 -18.66 21.97
C THR A 146 13.16 -20.03 21.61
N ALA A 147 14.41 -20.08 21.12
CA ALA A 147 15.16 -21.31 21.02
C ALA A 147 15.01 -22.05 22.36
N PRO A 148 14.70 -23.36 22.38
CA PRO A 148 14.70 -24.11 23.62
C PRO A 148 16.07 -23.92 24.26
N GLY A 149 16.08 -23.38 25.49
CA GLY A 149 17.31 -23.21 26.26
C GLY A 149 18.08 -24.53 26.33
N PRO A 150 19.41 -24.48 26.43
CA PRO A 150 20.21 -25.70 26.46
C PRO A 150 19.70 -26.58 27.61
N ALA A 151 19.32 -27.81 27.29
CA ALA A 151 18.95 -28.81 28.27
C ALA A 151 20.07 -28.89 29.31
N SER A 152 19.72 -28.63 30.57
CA SER A 152 20.61 -28.87 31.69
C SER A 152 20.93 -30.35 31.72
N GLY A 153 22.16 -30.69 31.31
CA GLY A 153 22.74 -32.00 31.50
C GLY A 153 22.82 -32.30 32.98
N GLY A 154 21.83 -33.03 33.49
CA GLY A 154 21.84 -33.63 34.82
C GLY A 154 22.86 -34.76 34.84
N SER A 155 23.97 -34.53 35.52
CA SER A 155 24.88 -35.58 35.95
C SER A 155 24.23 -36.35 37.11
N ARG A 156 23.99 -37.65 36.91
CA ARG A 156 24.25 -38.76 37.83
C ARG A 156 23.83 -40.09 37.23
#